data_AF-A0AAQ2C529-F1
#
_entry.id   AF-A0AAQ2C529-F1
#
_cell.length_a   1.000
_cell.length_b   1.000
_cell.length_c   1.000
_cell.angle_alpha   90.00
_cell.angle_beta   90.00
_cell.angle_gamma   90.00
#
_symmetry.space_group_name_H-M   'P 1'
#
loop_
_entity.id
_entity.type
_entity.pdbx_description
1 polymer ?
#
loop_
_entity_poly.entity_id
_entity_poly.type
_entity_poly.pdbx_seq_one_letter_code
_entity_poly.pdbx_strand_id
1 'polypeptide(L)' 'MNADPIFVGEGDINAARVLVESTGSAELFLYPGDKHYFADSSLPSYDAAAAALLLHRTLTFLRSVG' A
#
# COMPACT_ATOMS: atom_id res chain seq x y z
N MET A 1 3.84 3.14 -3.26
CA MET A 1 3.89 2.61 -4.64
C MET A 1 5.15 1.76 -4.84
N ASN A 2 5.30 0.98 -5.92
CA ASN A 2 6.41 0.04 -6.11
C ASN A 2 7.75 0.68 -6.50
N ALA A 3 7.74 1.94 -6.90
CA ALA A 3 8.92 2.77 -7.18
C ALA A 3 8.92 4.06 -6.32
N ASP A 4 8.24 4.02 -5.17
CA ASP A 4 8.14 5.14 -4.24
C ASP A 4 9.49 5.46 -3.59
N PRO A 5 10.06 6.67 -3.77
CA PRO A 5 11.38 7.01 -3.23
C PRO A 5 11.42 7.08 -1.71
N ILE A 6 10.28 7.24 -1.04
CA ILE A 6 10.20 7.25 0.44
C ILE A 6 10.09 5.80 0.91
N PHE A 7 8.98 5.11 0.59
CA PHE A 7 8.75 3.76 1.11
C PHE A 7 9.74 2.70 0.59
N VAL A 8 10.10 2.74 -0.70
CA VAL A 8 11.07 1.80 -1.29
C VAL A 8 12.48 2.35 -1.17
N GLY A 9 12.69 3.63 -1.51
CA GLY A 9 14.03 4.23 -1.56
C GLY A 9 14.69 4.38 -0.20
N GLU A 10 13.95 4.67 0.87
CA GLU A 10 14.50 4.76 2.24
C GLU A 10 14.56 3.39 2.94
N GLY A 11 14.00 2.33 2.33
CA GLY A 11 14.15 0.95 2.77
C GLY A 11 13.05 0.42 3.68
N ASP A 12 12.00 1.19 3.97
CA ASP A 12 10.82 0.75 4.76
C ASP A 12 10.15 -0.51 4.19
N ILE A 13 10.22 -0.71 2.87
CA ILE A 13 9.78 -1.93 2.20
C ILE A 13 10.41 -3.20 2.79
N ASN A 14 11.66 -3.14 3.27
CA ASN A 14 12.31 -4.30 3.88
C ASN A 14 11.68 -4.65 5.23
N ALA A 15 11.38 -3.64 6.06
CA ALA A 15 10.68 -3.84 7.32
C ALA A 15 9.27 -4.39 7.10
N ALA A 16 8.54 -3.89 6.09
CA ALA A 16 7.23 -4.40 5.71
C ALA A 16 7.27 -5.86 5.23
N ARG A 17 8.30 -6.25 4.48
CA ARG A 17 8.51 -7.65 4.05
C ARG A 17 8.76 -8.57 5.25
N VAL A 18 9.65 -8.17 6.16
CA VAL A 18 9.91 -8.93 7.40
C VAL A 18 8.64 -9.10 8.22
N LEU A 19 7.81 -8.06 8.33
CA LEU A 19 6.52 -8.14 9.02
C LEU A 19 5.59 -9.17 8.39
N VAL A 20 5.43 -9.15 7.06
CA VAL A 20 4.59 -10.13 6.35
C VAL A 20 5.14 -11.55 6.49
N GLU A 21 6.45 -11.74 6.48
CA GLU A 21 7.07 -13.05 6.68
C GLU A 21 6.89 -13.60 8.10
N SER A 22 6.71 -12.71 9.10
CA SER A 22 6.58 -13.09 10.51
C SER A 22 5.23 -13.73 10.89
N THR A 23 4.21 -13.63 10.03
CA THR A 23 2.86 -14.16 10.33
C THR A 23 2.09 -14.52 9.06
N GLY A 24 1.29 -15.59 9.12
CA GLY A 24 0.39 -15.96 8.02
C GLY A 24 -0.84 -15.04 7.87
N SER A 25 -1.03 -14.08 8.78
CA SER A 25 -2.19 -13.19 8.82
C SER A 25 -1.92 -11.79 8.27
N ALA A 26 -0.81 -11.60 7.54
CA ALA A 26 -0.42 -10.31 6.97
C ALA A 26 -0.13 -10.43 5.47
N GLU A 27 -0.41 -9.35 4.74
CA GLU A 27 -0.16 -9.25 3.29
C GLU A 27 0.41 -7.85 2.96
N LEU A 28 1.32 -7.79 1.99
CA LEU A 28 1.88 -6.53 1.46
C LEU A 28 1.47 -6.36 0.00
N PHE A 29 0.78 -5.26 -0.30
CA PHE A 29 0.42 -4.87 -1.66
C PHE A 29 1.26 -3.67 -2.11
N LEU A 30 1.87 -3.78 -3.29
CA LEU A 30 2.54 -2.67 -3.96
C LEU A 30 1.75 -2.28 -5.22
N TYR A 31 1.50 -0.97 -5.36
CA TYR A 31 0.81 -0.39 -6.51
C TYR A 31 1.83 0.18 -7.51
N PRO A 32 1.66 0.04 -8.83
CA PRO A 32 2.59 0.57 -9.82
C PRO A 32 2.77 2.10 -9.72
N GLY A 33 4.01 2.59 -9.74
CA GLY A 33 4.35 4.01 -9.82
C GLY A 33 5.23 4.50 -8.66
N ASP A 34 5.40 5.81 -8.54
CA ASP A 34 6.39 6.46 -7.65
C ASP A 34 5.78 7.43 -6.62
N LYS A 35 4.46 7.64 -6.63
CA LYS A 35 3.79 8.64 -5.78
C LYS A 35 3.44 8.11 -4.40
N HIS A 36 4.03 8.68 -3.35
CA HIS A 36 3.83 8.24 -1.97
C HIS A 36 2.36 8.39 -1.51
N TYR A 37 1.79 9.59 -1.63
CA TYR A 37 0.41 9.91 -1.22
C TYR A 37 -0.61 9.70 -2.36
N PHE A 38 -0.60 8.52 -2.98
CA PHE A 38 -1.47 8.25 -4.15
C PHE A 38 -2.97 8.15 -3.82
N ALA A 39 -3.33 7.94 -2.56
CA ALA A 39 -4.73 7.77 -2.13
C ALA A 39 -5.43 9.08 -1.76
N ASP A 40 -4.69 10.19 -1.64
CA ASP A 40 -5.25 11.49 -1.27
C ASP A 40 -5.73 12.25 -2.52
N SER A 41 -7.05 12.33 -2.69
CA SER A 41 -7.69 12.99 -3.84
C SER A 41 -7.49 14.52 -3.91
N SER A 42 -6.94 15.14 -2.87
CA SER A 42 -6.65 16.58 -2.86
C SER A 42 -5.28 16.93 -3.45
N LEU A 43 -4.41 15.93 -3.65
CA LEU A 43 -3.02 16.13 -4.07
C LEU A 43 -2.80 15.78 -5.55
N PRO A 44 -1.82 16.43 -6.23
CA PRO A 44 -1.42 16.04 -7.59
C PRO A 44 -0.86 14.61 -7.71
N SER A 45 -0.49 13.99 -6.58
CA SER A 45 -0.05 12.60 -6.50
C SER A 45 -1.17 11.58 -6.61
N TYR A 46 -2.44 12.02 -6.58
CA TYR A 46 -3.60 11.14 -6.59
C TYR A 46 -3.63 10.23 -7.82
N ASP A 47 -3.76 8.93 -7.57
CA ASP A 47 -4.04 7.91 -8.59
C ASP A 47 -5.39 7.27 -8.27
N ALA A 48 -6.41 7.62 -9.05
CA ALA A 48 -7.78 7.17 -8.82
C ALA A 48 -7.94 5.64 -8.88
N ALA A 49 -7.22 4.98 -9.79
CA ALA A 49 -7.32 3.54 -9.97
C ALA A 49 -6.67 2.79 -8.80
N ALA A 50 -5.46 3.21 -8.41
CA ALA A 50 -4.78 2.64 -7.25
C ALA A 50 -5.55 2.91 -5.95
N ALA A 51 -6.09 4.12 -5.77
CA ALA A 51 -6.89 4.48 -4.60
C ALA A 51 -8.18 3.66 -4.48
N ALA A 52 -8.89 3.44 -5.59
CA ALA A 52 -10.09 2.60 -5.60
C ALA A 52 -9.77 1.14 -5.25
N LEU A 53 -8.66 0.60 -5.77
CA LEU A 53 -8.22 -0.77 -5.46
C LEU A 53 -7.79 -0.91 -3.98
N LEU A 54 -7.07 0.08 -3.45
CA LEU A 54 -6.72 0.15 -2.03
C LEU A 54 -7.98 0.09 -1.17
N LEU A 55 -8.95 0.96 -1.44
CA LEU A 55 -10.20 1.03 -0.68
C LEU A 55 -10.97 -0.31 -0.74
N HIS A 56 -11.04 -0.93 -1.91
CA HIS A 56 -11.67 -2.24 -2.06
C HIS A 56 -11.02 -3.31 -1.18
N ARG A 57 -9.69 -3.41 -1.19
CA ARG A 57 -8.93 -4.37 -0.37
C ARG A 57 -9.11 -4.10 1.13
N THR A 58 -9.03 -2.85 1.55
CA THR A 58 -9.23 -2.46 2.96
C THR A 58 -10.62 -2.84 3.45
N LEU A 59 -11.67 -2.54 2.69
CA LEU A 59 -13.05 -2.91 3.08
C LEU A 59 -13.24 -4.44 3.11
N THR A 60 -12.62 -5.18 2.20
CA THR A 60 -12.65 -6.65 2.21
C THR A 60 -11.95 -7.20 3.45
N PHE A 61 -10.77 -6.69 3.80
CA PHE A 61 -10.05 -7.06 5.02
C PHE A 61 -10.86 -6.77 6.29
N LEU A 62 -11.47 -5.57 6.39
CA LEU A 62 -12.28 -5.21 7.55
C LEU A 62 -13.50 -6.13 7.73
N ARG A 63 -14.05 -6.66 6.64
CA ARG A 63 -15.14 -7.66 6.70
C ARG A 63 -14.66 -9.05 7.12
N SER A 64 -13.40 -9.41 6.90
CA SER A 64 -12.88 -10.73 7.27
C SER A 64 -12.42 -10.83 8.72
N VAL A 65 -12.25 -9.71 9.41
CA VAL A 65 -11.80 -9.65 10.82
C VAL A 65 -12.93 -9.37 11.81
N GLY A 66 -14.14 -9.06 11.34
CA GLY A 66 -15.35 -8.91 12.15
C GLY A 66 -16.16 -10.19 12.21
#